data_AF-A0A5C5FUW7-F1
#
_entry.id   AF-A0A5C5FUW7-F1
#
_cell.length_a   1.000
_cell.length_b   1.000
_cell.length_c   1.000
_cell.angle_alpha   90.00
_cell.angle_beta   90.00
_cell.angle_gamma   90.00
#
_symmetry.space_group_name_H-M   'P 1'
#
loop_
_entity.id
_entity.type
_entity.pdbx_description
1 polymer ?
#
loop_
_entity_poly.entity_id
_entity_poly.type
_entity_poly.pdbx_seq_one_letter_code
_entity_poly.pdbx_strand_id
1 'polypeptide(L)'
;MVNAPRRPPPPMIYVAPVADLQESARHVVALRSWRTPSNHDSILVYRRDPPPNSAHSPSWFSIANECPHLGLPLEGGDIEDLCGGDHDDEEEEVDPRKVPIIICPYHNLDFALDTGESSGPMHACTYRLEVRDDGVLYMEPPGDAGDDFRVIGIRAVSERFADLSAAAADALASPLADLSLSDSPATEPQTIVSFCRHILLAPTPLAKVALVRRLVSLFRSGTLTRLSDPSTDPPHPLEPFRAPSVKTVASGQTGRLGRGGNVQSRVRLLHALANIELWAIDLAVDHVARFWDWRVASLDGKEGRRIGWAFAADFLQVAEDEAKHFTILAERLEQLGCTYGSLSVHNGLWESATQTSHSLLSRLAIVALVHEARGLDTNPVQIRRCRAAGDEQTARVLEVVHADEICHVAAGHRHFASLCASHRPHPLDPVAQFRAEVRAHFFGALRGPFNEGDRQRAGMGSEWYEGLGGRGVKLQEGAAAGEA
;
A
#
# COMPACT_ATOMS: atom_id res chain seq x y z
N MET A 1 24.50 44.52 -17.18
CA MET A 1 23.71 43.27 -17.12
C MET A 1 22.66 43.47 -16.03
N VAL A 2 21.41 43.65 -16.44
CA VAL A 2 20.29 43.93 -15.53
C VAL A 2 19.83 42.60 -14.95
N ASN A 3 19.85 42.48 -13.62
CA ASN A 3 19.31 41.33 -12.90
C ASN A 3 17.87 41.08 -13.34
N ALA A 4 17.62 39.90 -13.92
CA ALA A 4 16.27 39.41 -14.13
C ALA A 4 15.56 39.34 -12.76
N PRO A 5 14.30 39.78 -12.64
CA PRO A 5 13.55 39.60 -11.40
C PRO A 5 13.42 38.10 -11.14
N ARG A 6 13.96 37.65 -10.00
CA ARG A 6 13.75 36.29 -9.48
C ARG A 6 12.24 36.07 -9.43
N ARG A 7 11.74 35.04 -10.15
CA ARG A 7 10.34 34.60 -10.00
C ARG A 7 10.05 34.44 -8.50
N PRO A 8 8.89 34.89 -7.99
CA PRO A 8 8.51 34.57 -6.63
C PRO A 8 8.54 33.04 -6.48
N PRO A 9 9.07 32.51 -5.38
CA PRO A 9 9.09 31.07 -5.15
C PRO A 9 7.64 30.55 -5.20
N PRO A 10 7.42 29.33 -5.75
CA PRO A 10 6.09 28.74 -5.77
C PRO A 10 5.53 28.65 -4.34
N PRO A 11 4.19 28.67 -4.19
CA PRO A 11 3.57 28.47 -2.89
C PRO A 11 4.00 27.11 -2.32
N MET A 12 4.65 27.12 -1.16
CA MET A 12 5.11 25.91 -0.49
C MET A 12 3.92 25.09 0.03
N ILE A 13 4.03 23.76 -0.02
CA ILE A 13 3.07 22.80 0.52
C ILE A 13 3.26 22.70 2.03
N TYR A 14 2.15 22.75 2.78
CA TYR A 14 2.12 22.39 4.19
C TYR A 14 2.36 20.88 4.36
N VAL A 15 3.39 20.49 5.11
CA VAL A 15 3.67 19.07 5.40
C VAL A 15 3.01 18.67 6.71
N ALA A 16 3.60 19.07 7.84
CA ALA A 16 3.10 18.79 9.18
C ALA A 16 3.79 19.69 10.22
N PRO A 17 3.22 19.83 11.44
CA PRO A 17 3.94 20.39 12.58
C PRO A 17 5.16 19.54 12.89
N VAL A 18 6.31 20.17 13.15
CA VAL A 18 7.56 19.45 13.49
C VAL A 18 7.40 18.56 14.74
N ALA A 19 6.51 18.95 15.66
CA ALA A 19 6.18 18.17 16.85
C ALA A 19 5.53 16.81 16.54
N ASP A 20 4.85 16.67 15.40
CA ASP A 20 4.18 15.43 15.00
C ASP A 20 5.14 14.46 14.30
N LEU A 21 6.30 14.96 13.85
CA LEU A 21 7.35 14.20 13.16
C LEU A 21 8.46 13.75 14.12
N GLN A 22 8.12 13.50 15.39
CA GLN A 22 9.08 13.11 16.43
C GLN A 22 9.26 11.60 16.57
N GLU A 23 8.35 10.81 16.00
CA GLU A 23 8.34 9.36 16.15
C GLU A 23 9.46 8.65 15.38
N SER A 24 9.93 9.24 14.27
CA SER A 24 11.00 8.69 13.44
C SER A 24 11.87 9.82 12.88
N ALA A 25 13.13 9.54 12.56
CA ALA A 25 13.94 10.46 11.77
C ALA A 25 13.48 10.48 10.29
N ARG A 26 12.70 9.50 9.85
CA ARG A 26 12.33 9.28 8.45
C ARG A 26 10.82 9.20 8.28
N HIS A 27 10.30 9.96 7.32
CA HIS A 27 8.88 9.95 6.99
C HIS A 27 8.67 9.92 5.49
N VAL A 28 7.68 9.16 5.04
CA VAL A 28 7.22 9.18 3.66
C VAL A 28 6.01 10.09 3.59
N VAL A 29 6.14 11.17 2.82
CA VAL A 29 5.08 12.14 2.54
C VAL A 29 4.47 11.80 1.19
N ALA A 30 3.24 11.30 1.21
CA ALA A 30 2.47 11.05 0.01
C ALA A 30 1.76 12.32 -0.43
N LEU A 31 1.96 12.71 -1.70
CA LEU A 31 1.40 13.90 -2.32
C LEU A 31 0.48 13.54 -3.48
N ARG A 32 -0.46 14.44 -3.76
CA ARG A 32 -1.32 14.36 -4.95
C ARG A 32 -1.63 15.75 -5.50
N SER A 33 -1.60 15.89 -6.83
CA SER A 33 -2.08 17.10 -7.48
C SER A 33 -3.61 17.15 -7.48
N TRP A 34 -4.16 18.23 -6.95
CA TRP A 34 -5.60 18.49 -6.96
C TRP A 34 -6.13 18.91 -8.32
N ARG A 35 -5.27 19.52 -9.16
CA ARG A 35 -5.60 19.91 -10.54
C ARG A 35 -5.53 18.73 -11.50
N THR A 36 -4.58 17.83 -11.27
CA THR A 36 -4.35 16.63 -12.08
C THR A 36 -4.39 15.42 -11.16
N PRO A 37 -5.59 14.91 -10.78
CA PRO A 37 -5.72 13.91 -9.72
C PRO A 37 -5.11 12.53 -10.03
N SER A 38 -4.61 12.31 -11.25
CA SER A 38 -3.79 11.14 -11.59
C SER A 38 -2.34 11.24 -11.10
N ASN A 39 -1.83 12.46 -10.88
CA ASN A 39 -0.45 12.70 -10.51
C ASN A 39 -0.29 12.57 -8.99
N HIS A 40 0.57 11.65 -8.60
CA HIS A 40 0.92 11.36 -7.21
C HIS A 40 2.43 11.31 -7.11
N ASP A 41 2.96 11.82 -6.00
CA ASP A 41 4.38 11.74 -5.68
C ASP A 41 4.56 11.17 -4.28
N SER A 42 5.62 10.42 -4.10
CA SER A 42 6.06 9.91 -2.80
C SER A 42 7.39 10.56 -2.50
N ILE A 43 7.51 11.25 -1.37
CA ILE A 43 8.73 11.98 -0.99
C ILE A 43 9.22 11.46 0.35
N LEU A 44 10.48 11.05 0.41
CA LEU A 44 11.15 10.69 1.65
C LEU A 44 11.68 11.97 2.28
N VAL A 45 11.23 12.25 3.50
CA VAL A 45 11.69 13.35 4.34
C VAL A 45 12.57 12.77 5.44
N TYR A 46 13.79 13.28 5.53
CA TYR A 46 14.77 12.90 6.55
C TYR A 46 15.05 14.08 7.50
N ARG A 47 14.99 13.82 8.79
CA ARG A 47 15.37 14.74 9.85
C ARG A 47 16.73 14.31 10.40
N ARG A 48 17.69 15.23 10.32
CA ARG A 48 18.99 15.09 11.00
C ARG A 48 18.99 15.95 12.25
N ASP A 49 19.04 15.29 13.40
CA ASP A 49 19.13 15.97 14.68
C ASP A 49 20.56 16.49 14.93
N PRO A 50 20.71 17.66 15.56
CA PRO A 50 22.01 18.22 15.87
C PRO A 50 22.69 17.41 16.99
N PRO A 51 24.04 17.48 17.14
CA PRO A 51 24.74 16.81 18.22
C PRO A 51 24.21 17.25 19.60
N PRO A 52 24.22 16.37 20.62
CA PRO A 52 23.81 16.73 21.97
C PRO A 52 24.66 17.91 22.47
N ASN A 53 23.98 18.95 23.00
CA ASN A 53 24.53 20.25 23.43
C ASN A 53 24.78 21.31 22.34
N SER A 54 24.39 21.04 21.10
CA SER A 54 24.36 22.07 20.04
C SER A 54 23.12 22.97 20.17
N ALA A 55 23.30 24.28 19.97
CA ALA A 55 22.19 25.26 19.92
C ALA A 55 21.50 25.32 18.54
N HIS A 56 21.91 24.46 17.59
CA HIS A 56 21.36 24.44 16.23
C HIS A 56 20.01 23.72 16.20
N SER A 57 19.12 24.13 15.29
CA SER A 57 17.88 23.42 14.99
C SER A 57 18.16 22.18 14.13
N PRO A 58 17.27 21.16 14.14
CA PRO A 58 17.34 20.02 13.23
C PRO A 58 17.42 20.46 11.77
N SER A 59 18.21 19.75 10.97
CA SER A 59 18.27 19.91 9.53
C SER A 59 17.29 18.95 8.86
N TRP A 60 16.66 19.40 7.79
CA TRP A 60 15.65 18.63 7.07
C TRP A 60 16.05 18.47 5.61
N PHE A 61 15.94 17.24 5.12
CA PHE A 61 16.27 16.88 3.74
C PHE A 61 15.09 16.16 3.11
N SER A 62 14.99 16.23 1.79
CA SER A 62 13.98 15.45 1.07
C SER A 62 14.45 14.98 -0.28
N ILE A 63 13.99 13.79 -0.65
CA ILE A 63 14.27 13.14 -1.93
C ILE A 63 13.01 12.44 -2.40
N ALA A 64 12.79 12.37 -3.71
CA ALA A 64 11.75 11.52 -4.26
C ALA A 64 11.95 10.10 -3.74
N ASN A 65 10.90 9.51 -3.18
CA ASN A 65 10.90 8.14 -2.67
C ASN A 65 10.73 7.13 -3.83
N GLU A 66 11.46 7.38 -4.90
CA GLU A 66 11.48 6.60 -6.11
C GLU A 66 12.91 6.61 -6.66
N CYS A 67 13.54 5.44 -6.68
CA CYS A 67 14.89 5.26 -7.22
C CYS A 67 14.87 5.53 -8.73
N PRO A 68 15.71 6.46 -9.25
CA PRO A 68 15.77 6.80 -10.67
C PRO A 68 16.07 5.63 -11.63
N HIS A 69 16.53 4.50 -11.10
CA HIS A 69 16.83 3.30 -11.89
C HIS A 69 15.59 2.49 -12.27
N LEU A 70 14.83 2.01 -11.27
CA LEU A 70 13.70 1.08 -11.47
C LEU A 70 12.36 1.60 -10.95
N GLY A 71 12.35 2.81 -10.39
CA GLY A 71 11.13 3.36 -9.78
C GLY A 71 10.78 2.72 -8.43
N LEU A 72 11.76 2.15 -7.73
CA LEU A 72 11.53 1.43 -6.46
C LEU A 72 11.73 2.36 -5.25
N PRO A 73 11.02 2.15 -4.13
CA PRO A 73 11.07 3.06 -2.98
C PRO A 73 12.47 3.22 -2.38
N LEU A 74 12.90 4.46 -2.12
CA LEU A 74 14.18 4.73 -1.44
C LEU A 74 14.08 4.69 0.09
N GLU A 75 12.87 4.71 0.66
CA GLU A 75 12.62 4.80 2.11
C GLU A 75 13.34 3.74 2.97
N GLY A 76 13.60 2.55 2.41
CA GLY A 76 14.32 1.48 3.10
C GLY A 76 15.83 1.53 2.94
N GLY A 77 16.38 2.56 2.31
CA GLY A 77 17.81 2.74 2.09
C GLY A 77 18.55 3.14 3.36
N ASP A 78 19.80 2.72 3.46
CA ASP A 78 20.69 3.21 4.50
C ASP A 78 21.03 4.67 4.22
N ILE A 79 20.89 5.51 5.25
CA ILE A 79 21.30 6.92 5.16
C ILE A 79 22.61 7.03 5.91
N GLU A 80 23.68 7.31 5.18
CA GLU A 80 24.98 7.57 5.76
C GLU A 80 25.08 9.06 6.09
N ASP A 81 24.99 9.37 7.38
CA ASP A 81 25.42 10.66 7.92
C ASP A 81 26.96 10.63 7.99
N LEU A 82 27.62 10.86 6.86
CA LEU A 82 29.08 10.77 6.74
C LEU A 82 29.77 11.62 7.82
N CYS A 83 30.42 10.96 8.77
CA CYS A 83 31.28 11.59 9.77
C CYS A 83 32.54 12.20 9.12
N GLY A 84 33.14 13.18 9.77
CA GLY A 84 34.24 13.96 9.19
C GLY A 84 35.64 13.37 9.42
N GLY A 85 36.26 12.80 8.38
CA GLY A 85 37.72 12.87 8.17
C GLY A 85 38.47 11.53 8.02
N ASP A 86 39.44 11.48 7.11
CA ASP A 86 40.36 10.35 6.84
C ASP A 86 41.39 10.10 7.99
N HIS A 87 40.94 9.93 9.24
CA HIS A 87 41.83 9.62 10.36
C HIS A 87 41.26 8.52 11.28
N ASP A 88 42.03 7.44 11.40
CA ASP A 88 41.81 6.23 12.20
C ASP A 88 41.76 6.48 13.74
N ASP A 89 40.89 7.36 14.25
CA ASP A 89 40.71 7.55 15.70
C ASP A 89 39.22 7.44 16.13
N GLU A 90 38.97 6.58 17.12
CA GLU A 90 37.68 5.97 17.51
C GLU A 90 36.60 6.86 18.17
N GLU A 91 36.53 8.16 17.89
CA GLU A 91 35.40 9.01 18.34
C GLU A 91 34.97 10.00 17.23
N GLU A 92 34.23 9.50 16.24
CA GLU A 92 33.78 10.29 15.09
C GLU A 92 32.57 11.19 15.44
N GLU A 93 32.81 12.51 15.56
CA GLU A 93 31.74 13.52 15.54
C GLU A 93 31.15 13.69 14.13
N VAL A 94 29.81 13.73 14.03
CA VAL A 94 29.08 14.02 12.78
C VAL A 94 29.49 15.41 12.26
N ASP A 95 30.09 15.49 11.07
CA ASP A 95 30.41 16.79 10.45
C ASP A 95 29.14 17.43 9.90
N PRO A 96 28.64 18.53 10.50
CA PRO A 96 27.40 19.18 10.06
C PRO A 96 27.48 19.74 8.63
N ARG A 97 28.69 19.84 8.04
CA ARG A 97 28.93 20.33 6.67
C ARG A 97 28.81 19.24 5.60
N LYS A 98 28.89 17.96 5.95
CA LYS A 98 28.67 16.87 5.00
C LYS A 98 27.17 16.62 4.83
N VAL A 99 26.75 16.42 3.58
CA VAL A 99 25.37 16.12 3.24
C VAL A 99 25.12 14.63 3.48
N PRO A 100 24.00 14.24 4.12
CA PRO A 100 23.63 12.84 4.20
C PRO A 100 23.39 12.27 2.81
N ILE A 101 23.89 11.06 2.56
CA ILE A 101 23.60 10.32 1.35
C ILE A 101 22.68 9.16 1.68
N ILE A 102 21.73 8.86 0.80
CA ILE A 102 20.95 7.64 0.87
C ILE A 102 21.50 6.63 -0.13
N ILE A 103 21.80 5.44 0.36
CA ILE A 103 22.17 4.31 -0.48
C ILE A 103 20.87 3.60 -0.85
N CYS A 104 20.60 3.55 -2.15
CA CYS A 104 19.50 2.77 -2.67
C CYS A 104 19.65 1.32 -2.20
N PRO A 105 18.67 0.79 -1.45
CA PRO A 105 18.76 -0.52 -0.80
C PRO A 105 18.82 -1.70 -1.77
N TYR A 106 18.76 -1.43 -3.08
CA TYR A 106 18.52 -2.42 -4.12
C TYR A 106 19.67 -2.51 -5.11
N HIS A 107 20.35 -1.39 -5.35
CA HIS A 107 21.38 -1.29 -6.39
C HIS A 107 22.69 -0.72 -5.86
N ASN A 108 22.75 -0.39 -4.56
CA ASN A 108 23.92 0.23 -3.92
C ASN A 108 24.37 1.51 -4.64
N LEU A 109 23.41 2.28 -5.15
CA LEU A 109 23.62 3.59 -5.75
C LEU A 109 23.37 4.65 -4.67
N ASP A 110 24.32 5.55 -4.49
CA ASP A 110 24.26 6.67 -3.56
C ASP A 110 23.49 7.85 -4.16
N PHE A 111 22.71 8.55 -3.35
CA PHE A 111 22.07 9.81 -3.73
C PHE A 111 22.21 10.83 -2.59
N ALA A 112 22.80 11.99 -2.88
CA ALA A 112 22.84 13.09 -1.91
C ALA A 112 21.42 13.59 -1.61
N LEU A 113 21.06 13.73 -0.34
CA LEU A 113 19.69 14.10 0.04
C LEU A 113 19.35 15.59 -0.17
N ASP A 114 20.33 16.44 -0.51
CA ASP A 114 20.10 17.86 -0.82
C ASP A 114 20.06 18.14 -2.32
N THR A 115 20.97 17.55 -3.11
CA THR A 115 21.06 17.76 -4.56
C THR A 115 20.41 16.65 -5.36
N GLY A 116 20.38 15.42 -4.84
CA GLY A 116 19.93 14.23 -5.56
C GLY A 116 20.99 13.66 -6.52
N GLU A 117 22.19 14.22 -6.54
CA GLU A 117 23.31 13.70 -7.33
C GLU A 117 23.75 12.34 -6.80
N SER A 118 24.11 11.44 -7.72
CA SER A 118 24.75 10.16 -7.41
C SER A 118 26.19 10.15 -7.89
N SER A 119 27.01 9.22 -7.40
CA SER A 119 28.33 8.96 -7.97
C SER A 119 28.27 8.43 -9.42
N GLY A 120 27.08 7.98 -9.86
CA GLY A 120 26.80 7.54 -11.22
C GLY A 120 26.14 8.61 -12.10
N PRO A 121 25.62 8.25 -13.29
CA PRO A 121 24.95 9.18 -14.19
C PRO A 121 23.51 9.51 -13.77
N MET A 122 23.04 8.99 -12.63
CA MET A 122 21.65 9.11 -12.18
C MET A 122 21.47 10.32 -11.27
N HIS A 123 20.26 10.84 -11.26
CA HIS A 123 19.89 11.99 -10.43
C HIS A 123 18.47 11.77 -9.89
N ALA A 124 18.31 11.82 -8.57
CA ALA A 124 17.03 11.79 -7.91
C ALA A 124 16.48 13.21 -7.74
N CYS A 125 15.17 13.40 -7.75
CA CYS A 125 14.61 14.71 -7.46
C CYS A 125 14.70 14.99 -5.95
N THR A 126 15.22 16.14 -5.56
CA THR A 126 15.13 16.65 -4.18
C THR A 126 14.19 17.83 -4.12
N TYR A 127 13.61 18.06 -2.95
CA TYR A 127 12.68 19.16 -2.73
C TYR A 127 13.13 20.00 -1.54
N ARG A 128 13.18 21.31 -1.73
CA ARG A 128 13.48 22.25 -0.66
C ARG A 128 12.45 22.14 0.47
N LEU A 129 12.96 21.96 1.69
CA LEU A 129 12.20 22.03 2.93
C LEU A 129 12.49 23.33 3.69
N GLU A 130 11.49 23.82 4.42
CA GLU A 130 11.60 25.01 5.27
C GLU A 130 10.74 24.84 6.51
N VAL A 131 11.35 24.95 7.70
CA VAL A 131 10.60 25.11 8.95
C VAL A 131 10.39 26.60 9.18
N ARG A 132 9.13 27.01 9.34
CA ARG A 132 8.77 28.41 9.60
C ARG A 132 8.62 28.68 11.09
N ASP A 133 8.49 29.96 11.45
CA ASP A 133 8.36 30.43 12.84
C ASP A 133 7.15 29.84 13.59
N ASP A 134 6.16 29.32 12.86
CA ASP A 134 5.00 28.60 13.39
C ASP A 134 5.32 27.15 13.83
N GLY A 135 6.56 26.69 13.65
CA GLY A 135 6.99 25.32 13.98
C GLY A 135 6.50 24.28 12.99
N VAL A 136 6.06 24.69 11.80
CA VAL A 136 5.54 23.81 10.75
C VAL A 136 6.59 23.60 9.67
N LEU A 137 6.69 22.36 9.20
CA LEU A 137 7.50 21.98 8.05
C LEU A 137 6.73 22.23 6.75
N TYR A 138 7.33 22.99 5.84
CA TYR A 138 6.84 23.24 4.49
C TYR A 138 7.81 22.67 3.46
N MET A 139 7.28 22.30 2.30
CA MET A 139 8.05 21.70 1.20
C MET A 139 7.71 22.39 -0.12
N GLU A 140 8.68 22.54 -1.01
CA GLU A 140 8.37 22.99 -2.37
C GLU A 140 7.55 21.93 -3.13
N PRO A 141 6.57 22.33 -3.95
CA PRO A 141 5.75 21.36 -4.66
C PRO A 141 6.55 20.61 -5.72
N PRO A 142 6.32 19.29 -5.90
CA PRO A 142 6.80 18.60 -7.08
C PRO A 142 6.09 19.14 -8.33
N GLY A 143 6.81 19.24 -9.44
CA GLY A 143 6.25 19.68 -10.73
C GLY A 143 6.29 21.20 -11.00
N ASP A 144 5.54 21.63 -12.02
CA ASP A 144 5.59 23.01 -12.51
C ASP A 144 4.79 23.99 -11.64
N ALA A 145 5.25 25.25 -11.63
CA ALA A 145 4.58 26.35 -10.94
C ALA A 145 3.12 26.53 -11.43
N GLY A 146 2.17 26.02 -10.67
CA GLY A 146 0.74 26.08 -10.99
C GLY A 146 -0.05 24.82 -10.64
N ASP A 147 0.60 23.69 -10.35
CA ASP A 147 -0.07 22.50 -9.80
C ASP A 147 -0.37 22.68 -8.30
N ASP A 148 -1.52 22.16 -7.85
CA ASP A 148 -2.01 22.25 -6.46
C ASP A 148 -1.76 20.91 -5.76
N PHE A 149 -0.49 20.61 -5.47
CA PHE A 149 -0.12 19.41 -4.73
C PHE A 149 -0.46 19.54 -3.24
N ARG A 150 -1.06 18.49 -2.68
CA ARG A 150 -1.45 18.42 -1.27
C ARG A 150 -0.96 17.12 -0.65
N VAL A 151 -0.62 17.19 0.64
CA VAL A 151 -0.30 16.02 1.44
C VAL A 151 -1.57 15.19 1.67
N ILE A 152 -1.51 13.93 1.30
CA ILE A 152 -2.62 12.97 1.47
C ILE A 152 -2.35 11.98 2.61
N GLY A 153 -1.08 11.77 2.96
CA GLY A 153 -0.66 10.92 4.07
C GLY A 153 0.80 11.15 4.43
N ILE A 154 1.12 10.94 5.70
CA ILE A 154 2.50 10.92 6.19
C ILE A 154 2.64 9.64 7.01
N ARG A 155 3.64 8.82 6.67
CA ARG A 155 3.94 7.58 7.37
C ARG A 155 5.37 7.60 7.88
N ALA A 156 5.57 7.27 9.16
CA ALA A 156 6.90 7.03 9.69
C ALA A 156 7.53 5.79 9.04
N VAL A 157 8.80 5.87 8.64
CA VAL A 157 9.54 4.70 8.19
C VAL A 157 10.00 3.95 9.44
N SER A 158 9.53 2.72 9.60
CA SER A 158 9.87 1.89 10.77
C SER A 158 11.28 1.34 10.64
N GLU A 159 12.21 1.84 11.45
CA GLU A 159 13.60 1.36 11.53
C GLU A 159 13.71 -0.14 11.90
N ARG A 160 12.69 -0.71 12.57
CA ARG A 160 12.61 -2.14 12.92
C ARG A 160 12.32 -3.09 11.75
N PHE A 161 11.87 -2.60 10.60
CA PHE A 161 11.50 -3.47 9.47
C PHE A 161 12.69 -3.85 8.58
N ALA A 162 13.81 -3.12 8.66
CA ALA A 162 15.03 -3.44 7.91
C ALA A 162 15.74 -4.71 8.46
N ASP A 163 15.77 -4.89 9.78
CA ASP A 163 16.50 -6.00 10.43
C ASP A 163 15.84 -7.38 10.29
N LEU A 164 14.54 -7.45 9.99
CA LEU A 164 13.81 -8.72 9.91
C LEU A 164 14.08 -9.51 8.61
N SER A 165 14.72 -8.88 7.61
CA SER A 165 15.05 -9.50 6.32
C SER A 165 16.03 -10.68 6.45
N ALA A 166 16.95 -10.63 7.41
CA ALA A 166 17.97 -11.68 7.61
C ALA A 166 17.42 -12.89 8.39
N ALA A 167 16.63 -12.66 9.43
CA ALA A 167 16.05 -13.73 10.25
C ALA A 167 14.88 -14.48 9.56
N ALA A 168 14.21 -13.82 8.60
CA ALA A 168 13.12 -14.44 7.83
C ALA A 168 13.61 -15.56 6.89
N ALA A 169 14.87 -15.50 6.43
CA ALA A 169 15.43 -16.46 5.48
C ALA A 169 15.45 -17.91 6.03
N ASP A 170 15.79 -18.09 7.31
CA ASP A 170 15.82 -19.42 7.96
C ASP A 170 14.41 -19.95 8.30
N ALA A 171 13.43 -19.08 8.52
CA ALA A 171 12.05 -19.47 8.82
C ALA A 171 11.22 -19.83 7.56
N LEU A 172 11.74 -19.55 6.36
CA LEU A 172 11.07 -19.71 5.06
C LEU A 172 11.29 -21.08 4.38
N ALA A 173 12.21 -21.91 4.90
CA ALA A 173 12.44 -23.25 4.34
C ALA A 173 11.21 -24.18 4.48
N SER A 174 10.40 -24.01 5.53
CA SER A 174 9.21 -24.84 5.77
C SER A 174 8.01 -24.46 4.87
N PRO A 175 7.60 -23.17 4.75
CA PRO A 175 6.46 -22.80 3.91
C PRO A 175 6.60 -23.13 2.43
N LEU A 176 7.80 -23.01 1.85
CA LEU A 176 8.05 -23.36 0.45
C LEU A 176 8.04 -24.88 0.24
N ALA A 177 8.56 -25.66 1.20
CA ALA A 177 8.52 -27.12 1.14
C ALA A 177 7.07 -27.66 1.25
N ASP A 178 6.24 -27.06 2.11
CA ASP A 178 4.84 -27.42 2.31
C ASP A 178 3.92 -27.05 1.12
N LEU A 179 4.39 -26.17 0.22
CA LEU A 179 3.71 -25.80 -1.02
C LEU A 179 3.97 -26.76 -2.18
N SER A 180 4.86 -27.76 -2.01
CA SER A 180 5.17 -28.70 -3.08
C SER A 180 4.02 -29.66 -3.32
N LEU A 181 3.19 -29.37 -4.34
CA LEU A 181 2.14 -30.27 -4.84
C LEU A 181 2.70 -31.37 -5.78
N SER A 182 4.02 -31.55 -5.84
CA SER A 182 4.69 -32.57 -6.67
C SER A 182 5.93 -33.12 -5.95
N ASP A 183 6.31 -34.38 -6.20
CA ASP A 183 7.46 -35.10 -5.61
C ASP A 183 8.86 -34.50 -5.96
N SER A 184 8.94 -33.25 -6.38
CA SER A 184 10.19 -32.50 -6.58
C SER A 184 10.35 -31.45 -5.48
N PRO A 185 11.59 -31.13 -5.04
CA PRO A 185 11.80 -30.04 -4.09
C PRO A 185 11.25 -28.75 -4.70
N ALA A 186 10.36 -28.06 -3.97
CA ALA A 186 9.78 -26.81 -4.42
C ALA A 186 10.91 -25.82 -4.72
N THR A 187 11.12 -25.54 -6.00
CA THR A 187 12.05 -24.51 -6.44
C THR A 187 11.40 -23.16 -6.17
N GLU A 188 12.17 -22.23 -5.60
CA GLU A 188 11.68 -20.89 -5.29
C GLU A 188 11.10 -20.23 -6.56
N PRO A 189 9.92 -19.59 -6.49
CA PRO A 189 9.32 -18.97 -7.67
C PRO A 189 10.27 -17.96 -8.33
N GLN A 190 10.35 -17.97 -9.66
CA GLN A 190 11.33 -17.16 -10.41
C GLN A 190 10.73 -15.89 -11.04
N THR A 191 9.44 -15.64 -10.83
CA THR A 191 8.72 -14.47 -11.35
C THR A 191 7.75 -13.93 -10.32
N ILE A 192 7.41 -12.64 -10.43
CA ILE A 192 6.43 -11.99 -9.53
C ILE A 192 5.06 -12.66 -9.63
N VAL A 193 4.60 -12.96 -10.85
CA VAL A 193 3.32 -13.64 -11.08
C VAL A 193 3.33 -15.05 -10.48
N SER A 194 4.43 -15.79 -10.60
CA SER A 194 4.55 -17.10 -9.96
C SER A 194 4.49 -16.99 -8.43
N PHE A 195 5.20 -16.03 -7.82
CA PHE A 195 5.10 -15.76 -6.38
C PHE A 195 3.67 -15.41 -5.96
N CYS A 196 3.00 -14.50 -6.67
CA CYS A 196 1.62 -14.11 -6.37
C CYS A 196 0.68 -15.34 -6.39
N ARG A 197 0.84 -16.23 -7.37
CA ARG A 197 0.04 -17.47 -7.45
C ARG A 197 0.33 -18.46 -6.33
N HIS A 198 1.58 -18.55 -5.85
CA HIS A 198 1.93 -19.32 -4.66
C HIS A 198 1.35 -18.72 -3.38
N ILE A 199 1.33 -17.38 -3.25
CA ILE A 199 0.71 -16.68 -2.12
C ILE A 199 -0.80 -17.00 -2.05
N LEU A 200 -1.49 -17.00 -3.19
CA LEU A 200 -2.91 -17.38 -3.27
C LEU A 200 -3.13 -18.82 -2.77
N LEU A 201 -2.17 -19.73 -2.99
CA LEU A 201 -2.23 -21.13 -2.56
C LEU A 201 -1.59 -21.41 -1.19
N ALA A 202 -1.12 -20.38 -0.48
CA ALA A 202 -0.44 -20.56 0.80
C ALA A 202 -1.31 -21.32 1.82
N PRO A 203 -0.78 -22.36 2.48
CA PRO A 203 -1.58 -23.29 3.28
C PRO A 203 -2.06 -22.68 4.60
N THR A 204 -1.38 -21.63 5.09
CA THR A 204 -1.72 -20.96 6.35
C THR A 204 -1.62 -19.44 6.18
N PRO A 205 -2.32 -18.65 7.03
CA PRO A 205 -2.18 -17.19 7.02
C PRO A 205 -0.74 -16.72 7.26
N LEU A 206 0.00 -17.39 8.15
CA LEU A 206 1.41 -17.06 8.43
C LEU A 206 2.30 -17.36 7.22
N ALA A 207 2.11 -18.49 6.55
CA ALA A 207 2.82 -18.80 5.31
C ALA A 207 2.54 -17.74 4.23
N LYS A 208 1.29 -17.27 4.14
CA LYS A 208 0.89 -16.21 3.21
C LYS A 208 1.63 -14.91 3.48
N VAL A 209 1.63 -14.45 4.74
CA VAL A 209 2.38 -13.25 5.18
C VAL A 209 3.87 -13.39 4.87
N ALA A 210 4.46 -14.54 5.17
CA ALA A 210 5.88 -14.79 4.93
C ALA A 210 6.24 -14.72 3.43
N LEU A 211 5.41 -15.32 2.56
CA LEU A 211 5.61 -15.28 1.11
C LEU A 211 5.43 -13.88 0.52
N VAL A 212 4.46 -13.11 1.01
CA VAL A 212 4.30 -11.69 0.63
C VAL A 212 5.55 -10.91 0.98
N ARG A 213 6.03 -11.00 2.23
CA ARG A 213 7.25 -10.30 2.67
C ARG A 213 8.45 -10.72 1.83
N ARG A 214 8.59 -12.01 1.52
CA ARG A 214 9.67 -12.53 0.66
C ARG A 214 9.58 -11.97 -0.76
N LEU A 215 8.40 -12.02 -1.38
CA LEU A 215 8.15 -11.46 -2.71
C LEU A 215 8.52 -9.98 -2.75
N VAL A 216 8.00 -9.20 -1.80
CA VAL A 216 8.21 -7.75 -1.77
C VAL A 216 9.68 -7.42 -1.51
N SER A 217 10.34 -8.14 -0.60
CA SER A 217 11.79 -8.04 -0.38
C SER A 217 12.58 -8.31 -1.66
N LEU A 218 12.31 -9.41 -2.38
CA LEU A 218 13.00 -9.77 -3.62
C LEU A 218 12.71 -8.82 -4.79
N PHE A 219 11.47 -8.33 -4.87
CA PHE A 219 11.06 -7.35 -5.87
C PHE A 219 11.78 -6.02 -5.64
N ARG A 220 11.75 -5.56 -4.38
CA ARG A 220 12.44 -4.36 -3.93
C ARG A 220 13.93 -4.47 -4.16
N SER A 221 14.60 -5.53 -3.70
CA SER A 221 16.05 -5.74 -3.89
C SER A 221 16.51 -5.86 -5.35
N GLY A 222 15.60 -5.86 -6.33
CA GLY A 222 15.95 -6.09 -7.73
C GLY A 222 16.45 -7.51 -8.01
N THR A 223 16.37 -8.42 -7.04
CA THR A 223 16.71 -9.84 -7.24
C THR A 223 15.67 -10.52 -8.15
N LEU A 224 14.40 -10.17 -7.98
CA LEU A 224 13.30 -10.66 -8.81
C LEU A 224 12.94 -9.66 -9.91
N THR A 225 13.62 -9.78 -11.05
CA THR A 225 13.50 -8.85 -12.19
C THR A 225 12.43 -9.24 -13.22
N ARG A 226 11.88 -10.45 -13.11
CA ARG A 226 10.93 -11.00 -14.09
C ARG A 226 9.50 -10.86 -13.57
N LEU A 227 8.66 -10.15 -14.33
CA LEU A 227 7.24 -10.03 -13.99
C LEU A 227 6.51 -11.38 -14.12
N SER A 228 6.72 -12.09 -15.24
CA SER A 228 6.07 -13.37 -15.53
C SER A 228 6.88 -14.21 -16.52
N ASP A 229 6.57 -15.49 -16.56
CA ASP A 229 7.04 -16.47 -17.55
C ASP A 229 5.91 -17.49 -17.79
N PRO A 230 5.09 -17.31 -18.84
CA PRO A 230 3.98 -18.22 -19.11
C PRO A 230 4.36 -19.68 -19.33
N SER A 231 5.64 -19.99 -19.59
CA SER A 231 6.12 -21.36 -19.79
C SER A 231 6.43 -22.10 -18.49
N THR A 232 6.70 -21.36 -17.41
CA THR A 232 7.08 -21.93 -16.10
C THR A 232 6.13 -21.53 -14.98
N ASP A 233 5.40 -20.43 -15.11
CA ASP A 233 4.49 -19.95 -14.07
C ASP A 233 3.33 -20.94 -13.89
N PRO A 234 2.98 -21.31 -12.64
CA PRO A 234 1.84 -22.19 -12.37
C PRO A 234 0.54 -21.54 -12.87
N PRO A 235 -0.51 -22.31 -13.19
CA PRO A 235 -1.80 -21.74 -13.59
C PRO A 235 -2.37 -20.85 -12.48
N HIS A 236 -3.10 -19.81 -12.86
CA HIS A 236 -3.80 -18.98 -11.89
C HIS A 236 -4.88 -19.82 -11.17
N PRO A 237 -4.90 -19.87 -9.83
CA PRO A 237 -5.91 -20.63 -9.10
C PRO A 237 -7.31 -20.02 -9.27
N LEU A 238 -8.35 -20.86 -9.19
CA LEU A 238 -9.75 -20.38 -9.26
C LEU A 238 -10.13 -19.58 -8.01
N GLU A 239 -9.66 -20.03 -6.85
CA GLU A 239 -9.84 -19.37 -5.57
C GLU A 239 -8.58 -19.50 -4.69
N PRO A 240 -8.33 -18.57 -3.76
CA PRO A 240 -7.23 -18.67 -2.84
C PRO A 240 -7.50 -19.80 -1.84
N PHE A 241 -6.44 -20.51 -1.48
CA PHE A 241 -6.53 -21.57 -0.50
C PHE A 241 -6.98 -21.01 0.86
N ARG A 242 -7.84 -21.77 1.53
CA ARG A 242 -8.25 -21.59 2.91
C ARG A 242 -8.21 -22.95 3.58
N ALA A 243 -7.55 -23.03 4.74
CA ALA A 243 -7.43 -24.28 5.47
C ALA A 243 -8.82 -24.88 5.79
N PRO A 244 -9.02 -26.20 5.66
CA PRO A 244 -10.32 -26.84 5.95
C PRO A 244 -10.83 -26.63 7.38
N SER A 245 -9.94 -26.28 8.32
CA SER A 245 -10.28 -25.94 9.70
C SER A 245 -11.04 -24.61 9.83
N VAL A 246 -10.96 -23.71 8.84
CA VAL A 246 -11.64 -22.42 8.84
C VAL A 246 -13.08 -22.59 8.34
N LYS A 247 -14.05 -22.33 9.21
CA LYS A 247 -15.46 -22.41 8.85
C LYS A 247 -15.90 -21.20 8.02
N THR A 248 -16.08 -21.38 6.72
CA THR A 248 -16.65 -20.36 5.83
C THR A 248 -18.18 -20.42 5.81
N VAL A 249 -18.85 -19.27 5.88
CA VAL A 249 -20.31 -19.12 5.79
C VAL A 249 -20.65 -18.02 4.79
N ALA A 250 -21.89 -18.01 4.30
CA ALA A 250 -22.35 -17.00 3.36
C ALA A 250 -22.36 -15.59 3.99
N SER A 251 -22.22 -14.56 3.15
CA SER A 251 -22.29 -13.17 3.59
C SER A 251 -23.59 -12.87 4.36
N GLY A 252 -23.45 -12.29 5.55
CA GLY A 252 -24.56 -12.00 6.47
C GLY A 252 -24.92 -13.13 7.45
N GLN A 253 -24.29 -14.30 7.35
CA GLN A 253 -24.50 -15.43 8.27
C GLN A 253 -23.43 -15.54 9.37
N THR A 254 -22.43 -14.66 9.38
CA THR A 254 -21.49 -14.56 10.50
C THR A 254 -22.17 -14.00 11.74
N GLY A 255 -21.66 -14.38 12.92
CA GLY A 255 -22.19 -13.87 14.19
C GLY A 255 -22.12 -12.34 14.25
N ARG A 256 -23.14 -11.69 14.83
CA ARG A 256 -23.17 -10.22 14.94
C ARG A 256 -21.89 -9.73 15.63
N LEU A 257 -21.16 -8.82 14.97
CA LEU A 257 -19.88 -8.27 15.45
C LEU A 257 -19.99 -7.61 16.84
N GLY A 258 -21.19 -7.14 17.22
CA GLY A 258 -21.40 -6.36 18.44
C GLY A 258 -20.89 -4.92 18.28
N ARG A 259 -20.84 -4.15 19.37
CA ARG A 259 -20.43 -2.72 19.36
C ARG A 259 -19.02 -2.48 19.94
N GLY A 260 -18.23 -3.53 20.19
CA GLY A 260 -16.89 -3.41 20.79
C GLY A 260 -16.87 -3.06 22.29
N GLY A 261 -18.03 -2.95 22.94
CA GLY A 261 -18.11 -2.53 24.35
C GLY A 261 -17.59 -3.55 25.35
N ASN A 262 -17.63 -4.85 25.03
CA ASN A 262 -17.12 -5.94 25.87
C ASN A 262 -16.11 -6.82 25.11
N VAL A 263 -15.30 -7.59 25.84
CA VAL A 263 -14.21 -8.41 25.29
C VAL A 263 -14.68 -9.34 24.16
N GLN A 264 -15.78 -10.07 24.33
CA GLN A 264 -16.34 -10.94 23.27
C GLN A 264 -16.74 -10.20 21.99
N SER A 265 -17.23 -8.96 22.11
CA SER A 265 -17.52 -8.13 20.92
C SER A 265 -16.25 -7.61 20.25
N ARG A 266 -15.18 -7.37 21.01
CA ARG A 266 -13.87 -6.96 20.46
C ARG A 266 -13.19 -8.12 19.74
N VAL A 267 -13.21 -9.31 20.33
CA VAL A 267 -12.74 -10.55 19.70
C VAL A 267 -13.42 -10.78 18.35
N ARG A 268 -14.76 -10.65 18.28
CA ARG A 268 -15.49 -10.77 17.01
C ARG A 268 -15.14 -9.69 15.99
N LEU A 269 -14.98 -8.44 16.44
CA LEU A 269 -14.57 -7.34 15.58
C LEU A 269 -13.19 -7.59 14.98
N LEU A 270 -12.20 -7.88 15.82
CA LEU A 270 -10.81 -8.10 15.41
C LEU A 270 -10.64 -9.34 14.53
N HIS A 271 -11.34 -10.43 14.84
CA HIS A 271 -11.34 -11.62 13.99
C HIS A 271 -11.90 -11.32 12.59
N ALA A 272 -13.00 -10.55 12.52
CA ALA A 272 -13.58 -10.17 11.23
C ALA A 272 -12.68 -9.23 10.43
N LEU A 273 -12.03 -8.25 11.08
CA LEU A 273 -11.05 -7.37 10.44
C LEU A 273 -9.84 -8.17 9.95
N ALA A 274 -9.27 -9.05 10.77
CA ALA A 274 -8.19 -9.94 10.33
C ALA A 274 -8.61 -10.81 9.13
N ASN A 275 -9.86 -11.28 9.07
CA ASN A 275 -10.34 -11.99 7.88
C ASN A 275 -10.42 -11.07 6.64
N ILE A 276 -10.82 -9.81 6.81
CA ILE A 276 -10.82 -8.81 5.73
C ILE A 276 -9.38 -8.61 5.23
N GLU A 277 -8.40 -8.38 6.11
CA GLU A 277 -7.01 -8.16 5.68
C GLU A 277 -6.42 -9.38 5.01
N LEU A 278 -6.75 -10.60 5.48
CA LEU A 278 -6.28 -11.81 4.81
C LEU A 278 -6.86 -11.94 3.39
N TRP A 279 -8.11 -11.52 3.17
CA TRP A 279 -8.68 -11.41 1.82
C TRP A 279 -8.04 -10.26 1.04
N ALA A 280 -7.71 -9.14 1.68
CA ALA A 280 -7.07 -8.00 1.03
C ALA A 280 -5.67 -8.36 0.50
N ILE A 281 -4.88 -9.16 1.24
CA ILE A 281 -3.63 -9.76 0.73
C ILE A 281 -3.89 -10.53 -0.57
N ASP A 282 -4.89 -11.41 -0.58
CA ASP A 282 -5.23 -12.22 -1.76
C ASP A 282 -5.68 -11.36 -2.92
N LEU A 283 -6.51 -10.36 -2.66
CA LEU A 283 -6.99 -9.44 -3.68
C LEU A 283 -5.84 -8.65 -4.28
N ALA A 284 -4.93 -8.12 -3.46
CA ALA A 284 -3.77 -7.36 -3.92
C ALA A 284 -2.86 -8.19 -4.83
N VAL A 285 -2.52 -9.42 -4.43
CA VAL A 285 -1.70 -10.29 -5.30
C VAL A 285 -2.47 -10.84 -6.50
N ASP A 286 -3.80 -11.01 -6.43
CA ASP A 286 -4.65 -11.38 -7.58
C ASP A 286 -4.69 -10.26 -8.63
N HIS A 287 -4.67 -8.98 -8.23
CA HIS A 287 -4.54 -7.87 -9.19
C HIS A 287 -3.30 -8.06 -10.07
N VAL A 288 -2.16 -8.40 -9.47
CA VAL A 288 -0.91 -8.63 -10.19
C VAL A 288 -0.96 -9.96 -10.97
N ALA A 289 -1.28 -11.07 -10.32
CA ALA A 289 -1.24 -12.41 -10.92
C ALA A 289 -2.19 -12.60 -12.11
N ARG A 290 -3.32 -11.89 -12.09
CA ARG A 290 -4.40 -12.01 -13.09
C ARG A 290 -4.25 -11.02 -14.23
N PHE A 291 -3.87 -9.78 -13.94
CA PHE A 291 -3.89 -8.68 -14.91
C PHE A 291 -2.50 -8.23 -15.38
N TRP A 292 -1.43 -8.98 -15.08
CA TRP A 292 -0.06 -8.63 -15.48
C TRP A 292 0.11 -8.39 -16.99
N ASP A 293 -0.69 -9.05 -17.84
CA ASP A 293 -0.65 -8.93 -19.31
C ASP A 293 -1.74 -8.01 -19.89
N TRP A 294 -2.56 -7.39 -19.03
CA TRP A 294 -3.63 -6.49 -19.44
C TRP A 294 -3.10 -5.30 -20.25
N ARG A 295 -3.80 -4.92 -21.32
CA ARG A 295 -3.42 -3.80 -22.19
C ARG A 295 -4.41 -2.65 -22.08
N VAL A 296 -3.89 -1.43 -21.99
CA VAL A 296 -4.63 -0.28 -21.43
C VAL A 296 -5.44 0.56 -22.43
N ALA A 297 -5.41 0.25 -23.73
CA ALA A 297 -6.12 1.07 -24.73
C ALA A 297 -7.57 0.63 -24.98
N SER A 298 -7.96 -0.57 -24.56
CA SER A 298 -9.31 -1.11 -24.70
C SER A 298 -9.88 -1.64 -23.38
N LEU A 299 -11.21 -1.63 -23.25
CA LEU A 299 -11.92 -2.15 -22.07
C LEU A 299 -11.76 -3.66 -21.88
N ASP A 300 -11.44 -4.39 -22.94
CA ASP A 300 -11.25 -5.85 -22.90
C ASP A 300 -9.80 -6.28 -22.65
N GLY A 301 -8.89 -5.32 -22.46
CA GLY A 301 -7.51 -5.58 -22.09
C GLY A 301 -6.60 -6.06 -23.22
N LYS A 302 -7.04 -5.97 -24.48
CA LYS A 302 -6.32 -6.56 -25.63
C LYS A 302 -5.51 -5.57 -26.46
N GLU A 303 -5.79 -4.28 -26.37
CA GLU A 303 -5.13 -3.26 -27.21
C GLU A 303 -4.24 -2.31 -26.42
N GLY A 304 -3.20 -1.80 -27.09
CA GLY A 304 -2.28 -0.83 -26.53
C GLY A 304 -1.11 -1.44 -25.76
N ARG A 305 -0.44 -0.60 -24.96
CA ARG A 305 0.68 -1.03 -24.12
C ARG A 305 0.18 -1.91 -22.99
N ARG A 306 1.00 -2.89 -22.59
CA ARG A 306 0.77 -3.68 -21.37
C ARG A 306 0.80 -2.75 -20.16
N ILE A 307 0.04 -3.10 -19.13
CA ILE A 307 0.10 -2.44 -17.84
C ILE A 307 1.53 -2.48 -17.27
N GLY A 308 1.95 -1.36 -16.68
CA GLY A 308 3.35 -1.12 -16.34
C GLY A 308 3.77 -1.64 -14.97
N TRP A 309 5.07 -1.59 -14.69
CA TRP A 309 5.67 -1.97 -13.40
C TRP A 309 5.11 -1.21 -12.19
N ALA A 310 4.71 0.05 -12.37
CA ALA A 310 4.05 0.83 -11.32
C ALA A 310 2.81 0.13 -10.76
N PHE A 311 2.02 -0.56 -11.61
CA PHE A 311 0.87 -1.34 -11.14
C PHE A 311 1.27 -2.53 -10.28
N ALA A 312 2.32 -3.25 -10.67
CA ALA A 312 2.84 -4.33 -9.84
C ALA A 312 3.38 -3.78 -8.52
N ALA A 313 4.19 -2.72 -8.56
CA ALA A 313 4.76 -2.09 -7.37
C ALA A 313 3.69 -1.63 -6.37
N ASP A 314 2.66 -0.94 -6.86
CA ASP A 314 1.57 -0.43 -6.03
C ASP A 314 0.79 -1.55 -5.35
N PHE A 315 0.40 -2.60 -6.08
CA PHE A 315 -0.35 -3.71 -5.48
C PHE A 315 0.52 -4.65 -4.65
N LEU A 316 1.83 -4.72 -4.89
CA LEU A 316 2.77 -5.39 -4.00
C LEU A 316 2.94 -4.63 -2.67
N GLN A 317 2.95 -3.29 -2.72
CA GLN A 317 2.93 -2.45 -1.52
C GLN A 317 1.64 -2.68 -0.72
N VAL A 318 0.47 -2.64 -1.37
CA VAL A 318 -0.82 -2.96 -0.73
C VAL A 318 -0.74 -4.34 -0.09
N ALA A 319 -0.31 -5.37 -0.81
CA ALA A 319 -0.19 -6.72 -0.26
C ALA A 319 0.67 -6.80 1.01
N GLU A 320 1.79 -6.07 1.06
CA GLU A 320 2.66 -6.01 2.25
C GLU A 320 1.98 -5.30 3.43
N ASP A 321 1.31 -4.18 3.17
CA ASP A 321 0.57 -3.45 4.20
C ASP A 321 -0.58 -4.31 4.75
N GLU A 322 -1.32 -5.04 3.91
CA GLU A 322 -2.34 -5.97 4.39
C GLU A 322 -1.77 -7.15 5.17
N ALA A 323 -0.58 -7.62 4.78
CA ALA A 323 0.15 -8.63 5.56
C ALA A 323 0.57 -8.08 6.94
N LYS A 324 0.95 -6.80 7.02
CA LYS A 324 1.21 -6.09 8.29
C LYS A 324 -0.07 -5.96 9.10
N HIS A 325 -1.16 -5.48 8.51
CA HIS A 325 -2.47 -5.31 9.16
C HIS A 325 -2.99 -6.62 9.75
N PHE A 326 -2.99 -7.69 8.94
CA PHE A 326 -3.36 -9.02 9.39
C PHE A 326 -2.54 -9.45 10.61
N THR A 327 -1.21 -9.25 10.56
CA THR A 327 -0.29 -9.65 11.63
C THR A 327 -0.64 -8.95 12.94
N ILE A 328 -0.73 -7.61 12.93
CA ILE A 328 -0.99 -6.83 14.16
C ILE A 328 -2.40 -7.08 14.72
N LEU A 329 -3.39 -7.34 13.86
CA LEU A 329 -4.75 -7.71 14.27
C LEU A 329 -4.80 -9.12 14.87
N ALA A 330 -4.09 -10.09 14.27
CA ALA A 330 -4.00 -11.45 14.76
C ALA A 330 -3.30 -11.51 16.13
N GLU A 331 -2.19 -10.79 16.30
CA GLU A 331 -1.49 -10.66 17.58
C GLU A 331 -2.40 -10.04 18.65
N ARG A 332 -3.16 -8.99 18.28
CA ARG A 332 -4.12 -8.37 19.21
C ARG A 332 -5.25 -9.31 19.59
N LEU A 333 -5.73 -10.12 18.64
CA LEU A 333 -6.76 -11.13 18.87
C LEU A 333 -6.27 -12.20 19.87
N GLU A 334 -5.02 -12.64 19.74
CA GLU A 334 -4.38 -13.61 20.64
C GLU A 334 -4.25 -13.08 22.06
N GLN A 335 -3.87 -11.81 22.23
CA GLN A 335 -3.83 -11.15 23.53
C GLN A 335 -5.21 -11.10 24.21
N LEU A 336 -6.30 -11.14 23.44
CA LEU A 336 -7.67 -11.22 23.95
C LEU A 336 -8.18 -12.66 24.14
N GLY A 337 -7.30 -13.66 23.98
CA GLY A 337 -7.57 -15.07 24.24
C GLY A 337 -8.28 -15.80 23.09
N CYS A 338 -8.16 -15.32 21.85
CA CYS A 338 -8.73 -15.97 20.67
C CYS A 338 -7.70 -16.03 19.54
N THR A 339 -7.79 -17.02 18.66
CA THR A 339 -6.91 -17.12 17.48
C THR A 339 -7.72 -16.91 16.20
N TYR A 340 -7.05 -16.43 15.15
CA TYR A 340 -7.66 -16.35 13.84
C TYR A 340 -8.14 -17.73 13.37
N GLY A 341 -9.27 -17.78 12.65
CA GLY A 341 -9.92 -19.03 12.25
C GLY A 341 -10.79 -19.72 13.32
N SER A 342 -10.73 -19.28 14.59
CA SER A 342 -11.60 -19.82 15.67
C SER A 342 -13.09 -19.46 15.51
N LEU A 343 -13.40 -18.39 14.78
CA LEU A 343 -14.77 -17.98 14.44
C LEU A 343 -15.03 -18.15 12.94
N SER A 344 -16.31 -18.23 12.57
CA SER A 344 -16.74 -18.33 11.17
C SER A 344 -16.35 -17.09 10.38
N VAL A 345 -15.84 -17.28 9.16
CA VAL A 345 -15.51 -16.22 8.20
C VAL A 345 -16.49 -16.21 7.02
N HIS A 346 -16.53 -15.13 6.26
CA HIS A 346 -17.21 -15.08 4.97
C HIS A 346 -16.24 -14.73 3.86
N ASN A 347 -16.60 -15.08 2.62
CA ASN A 347 -15.81 -14.89 1.40
C ASN A 347 -16.37 -13.81 0.45
N GLY A 348 -17.29 -12.95 0.91
CA GLY A 348 -17.97 -11.97 0.05
C GLY A 348 -17.05 -11.00 -0.73
N LEU A 349 -15.85 -10.74 -0.22
CA LEU A 349 -14.82 -9.99 -0.95
C LEU A 349 -14.35 -10.74 -2.19
N TRP A 350 -14.07 -12.04 -2.05
CA TRP A 350 -13.67 -12.88 -3.18
C TRP A 350 -14.80 -13.14 -4.17
N GLU A 351 -16.06 -13.23 -3.71
CA GLU A 351 -17.21 -13.31 -4.63
C GLU A 351 -17.24 -12.11 -5.59
N SER A 352 -16.96 -10.91 -5.08
CA SER A 352 -16.86 -9.68 -5.89
C SER A 352 -15.67 -9.75 -6.85
N ALA A 353 -14.54 -10.31 -6.41
CA ALA A 353 -13.35 -10.51 -7.21
C ALA A 353 -13.60 -11.47 -8.38
N THR A 354 -14.30 -12.58 -8.12
CA THR A 354 -14.70 -13.56 -9.15
C THR A 354 -15.61 -12.92 -10.19
N GLN A 355 -16.62 -12.15 -9.76
CA GLN A 355 -17.55 -11.47 -10.66
C GLN A 355 -16.86 -10.44 -11.58
N THR A 356 -15.76 -9.85 -11.11
CA THR A 356 -15.00 -8.82 -11.84
C THR A 356 -13.73 -9.36 -12.50
N SER A 357 -13.49 -10.67 -12.43
CA SER A 357 -12.23 -11.30 -12.92
C SER A 357 -11.96 -11.11 -14.41
N HIS A 358 -12.97 -10.74 -15.19
CA HIS A 358 -12.90 -10.54 -16.65
C HIS A 358 -12.46 -9.13 -17.05
N SER A 359 -12.43 -8.16 -16.13
CA SER A 359 -12.18 -6.75 -16.44
C SER A 359 -11.38 -6.07 -15.33
N LEU A 360 -10.21 -5.54 -15.68
CA LEU A 360 -9.38 -4.81 -14.72
C LEU A 360 -10.09 -3.55 -14.21
N LEU A 361 -10.84 -2.84 -15.08
CA LEU A 361 -11.62 -1.66 -14.66
C LEU A 361 -12.71 -2.03 -13.66
N SER A 362 -13.49 -3.09 -13.95
CA SER A 362 -14.52 -3.58 -13.03
C SER A 362 -13.90 -4.04 -11.71
N ARG A 363 -12.74 -4.69 -11.78
CA ARG A 363 -12.00 -5.13 -10.58
C ARG A 363 -11.56 -3.95 -9.72
N LEU A 364 -10.90 -2.95 -10.29
CA LEU A 364 -10.46 -1.76 -9.57
C LEU A 364 -11.64 -0.97 -9.00
N ALA A 365 -12.73 -0.83 -9.76
CA ALA A 365 -13.92 -0.14 -9.28
C ALA A 365 -14.53 -0.81 -8.04
N ILE A 366 -14.72 -2.13 -8.08
CA ILE A 366 -15.41 -2.83 -6.99
C ILE A 366 -14.48 -3.12 -5.81
N VAL A 367 -13.27 -3.60 -6.07
CA VAL A 367 -12.34 -3.98 -5.00
C VAL A 367 -11.61 -2.75 -4.49
N ALA A 368 -10.79 -2.12 -5.33
CA ALA A 368 -9.89 -1.05 -4.89
C ALA A 368 -10.60 0.28 -4.53
N LEU A 369 -11.81 0.52 -5.05
CA LEU A 369 -12.52 1.81 -4.86
C LEU A 369 -13.84 1.72 -4.10
N VAL A 370 -14.45 0.55 -3.99
CA VAL A 370 -15.66 0.36 -3.16
C VAL A 370 -15.33 -0.39 -1.87
N HIS A 371 -14.64 -1.53 -1.95
CA HIS A 371 -14.32 -2.32 -0.76
C HIS A 371 -13.24 -1.65 0.10
N GLU A 372 -12.12 -1.21 -0.48
CA GLU A 372 -11.08 -0.50 0.31
C GLU A 372 -11.60 0.83 0.88
N ALA A 373 -12.35 1.60 0.08
CA ALA A 373 -12.93 2.85 0.56
C ALA A 373 -13.95 2.66 1.71
N ARG A 374 -14.40 1.43 1.97
CA ARG A 374 -15.25 1.10 3.12
C ARG A 374 -14.46 1.11 4.43
N GLY A 375 -13.17 0.77 4.40
CA GLY A 375 -12.26 0.90 5.54
C GLY A 375 -12.22 2.33 6.06
N LEU A 376 -12.04 3.29 5.15
CA LEU A 376 -12.01 4.74 5.44
C LEU A 376 -13.25 5.26 6.18
N ASP A 377 -14.43 4.71 5.86
CA ASP A 377 -15.69 5.11 6.49
C ASP A 377 -15.87 4.50 7.89
N THR A 378 -15.42 3.26 8.07
CA THR A 378 -15.79 2.43 9.22
C THR A 378 -14.75 2.44 10.33
N ASN A 379 -13.47 2.49 10.00
CA ASN A 379 -12.36 2.45 10.95
C ASN A 379 -12.43 3.60 11.99
N PRO A 380 -12.70 4.88 11.62
CA PRO A 380 -12.79 5.96 12.60
C PRO A 380 -13.85 5.74 13.68
N VAL A 381 -14.98 5.11 13.30
CA VAL A 381 -16.05 4.78 14.24
C VAL A 381 -15.60 3.68 15.21
N GLN A 382 -14.87 2.68 14.72
CA GLN A 382 -14.37 1.59 15.57
C GLN A 382 -13.27 2.08 16.51
N ILE A 383 -12.33 2.90 16.04
CA ILE A 383 -11.28 3.53 16.86
C ILE A 383 -11.91 4.28 18.05
N ARG A 384 -12.87 5.17 17.78
CA ARG A 384 -13.57 5.94 18.84
C ARG A 384 -14.28 5.03 19.84
N ARG A 385 -14.87 3.91 19.38
CA ARG A 385 -15.54 2.95 20.26
C ARG A 385 -14.55 2.19 21.14
N CYS A 386 -13.41 1.77 20.60
CA CYS A 386 -12.38 1.11 21.38
C CYS A 386 -11.85 2.02 22.49
N ARG A 387 -11.55 3.30 22.17
CA ARG A 387 -11.16 4.30 23.17
C ARG A 387 -12.22 4.53 24.24
N ALA A 388 -13.48 4.73 23.83
CA ALA A 388 -14.58 4.92 24.77
C ALA A 388 -14.79 3.71 25.70
N ALA A 389 -14.36 2.52 25.28
CA ALA A 389 -14.42 1.29 26.07
C ALA A 389 -13.10 0.99 26.83
N GLY A 390 -12.16 1.93 26.86
CA GLY A 390 -10.88 1.82 27.57
C GLY A 390 -9.85 0.91 26.90
N ASP A 391 -10.02 0.56 25.62
CA ASP A 391 -9.12 -0.33 24.87
C ASP A 391 -8.20 0.45 23.93
N GLU A 392 -7.25 1.17 24.53
CA GLU A 392 -6.31 2.01 23.77
C GLU A 392 -5.39 1.17 22.87
N GLN A 393 -5.06 -0.05 23.28
CA GLN A 393 -4.22 -0.96 22.48
C GLN A 393 -4.89 -1.32 21.16
N THR A 394 -6.16 -1.71 21.20
CA THR A 394 -6.92 -1.98 19.98
C THR A 394 -7.11 -0.72 19.14
N ALA A 395 -7.33 0.45 19.77
CA ALA A 395 -7.48 1.71 19.04
C ALA A 395 -6.23 2.04 18.21
N ARG A 396 -5.03 1.92 18.80
CA ARG A 396 -3.76 2.16 18.11
C ARG A 396 -3.54 1.21 16.92
N VAL A 397 -3.88 -0.07 17.07
CA VAL A 397 -3.80 -1.03 15.97
C VAL A 397 -4.66 -0.58 14.79
N LEU A 398 -5.90 -0.15 15.05
CA LEU A 398 -6.80 0.33 14.00
C LEU A 398 -6.38 1.68 13.39
N GLU A 399 -5.63 2.50 14.11
CA GLU A 399 -5.07 3.75 13.58
C GLU A 399 -3.96 3.49 12.57
N VAL A 400 -3.11 2.49 12.81
CA VAL A 400 -2.11 2.05 11.82
C VAL A 400 -2.81 1.59 10.55
N VAL A 401 -3.80 0.69 10.67
CA VAL A 401 -4.59 0.22 9.51
C VAL A 401 -5.22 1.40 8.77
N HIS A 402 -5.90 2.30 9.47
CA HIS A 402 -6.59 3.44 8.86
C HIS A 402 -5.67 4.40 8.11
N ALA A 403 -4.42 4.56 8.55
CA ALA A 403 -3.46 5.45 7.89
C ALA A 403 -3.06 4.92 6.50
N ASP A 404 -2.87 3.61 6.36
CA ASP A 404 -2.42 2.98 5.12
C ASP A 404 -3.55 2.85 4.08
N GLU A 405 -4.78 2.66 4.54
CA GLU A 405 -6.01 2.53 3.72
C GLU A 405 -6.22 3.72 2.75
N ILE A 406 -5.81 4.93 3.14
CA ILE A 406 -5.91 6.11 2.28
C ILE A 406 -5.02 5.94 1.05
N CYS A 407 -3.81 5.42 1.25
CA CYS A 407 -2.84 5.16 0.19
C CYS A 407 -3.29 4.01 -0.71
N HIS A 408 -3.96 2.99 -0.16
CA HIS A 408 -4.50 1.87 -0.93
C HIS A 408 -5.61 2.31 -1.89
N VAL A 409 -6.58 3.08 -1.38
CA VAL A 409 -7.63 3.67 -2.22
C VAL A 409 -7.04 4.64 -3.25
N ALA A 410 -6.01 5.41 -2.90
CA ALA A 410 -5.33 6.31 -3.83
C ALA A 410 -4.63 5.55 -4.97
N ALA A 411 -3.98 4.42 -4.66
CA ALA A 411 -3.37 3.55 -5.68
C ALA A 411 -4.42 2.96 -6.64
N GLY A 412 -5.53 2.45 -6.09
CA GLY A 412 -6.68 2.00 -6.87
C GLY A 412 -7.23 3.09 -7.79
N HIS A 413 -7.41 4.29 -7.24
CA HIS A 413 -7.90 5.46 -7.98
C HIS A 413 -6.95 5.84 -9.12
N ARG A 414 -5.65 5.92 -8.85
CA ARG A 414 -4.62 6.27 -9.84
C ARG A 414 -4.67 5.32 -11.03
N HIS A 415 -4.70 4.01 -10.80
CA HIS A 415 -4.75 3.04 -11.89
C HIS A 415 -6.08 3.08 -12.64
N PHE A 416 -7.20 3.21 -11.93
CA PHE A 416 -8.52 3.34 -12.56
C PHE A 416 -8.60 4.56 -13.49
N ALA A 417 -8.16 5.73 -13.01
CA ALA A 417 -8.12 6.96 -13.79
C ALA A 417 -7.16 6.86 -14.98
N SER A 418 -5.98 6.26 -14.79
CA SER A 418 -4.99 6.04 -15.86
C SER A 418 -5.51 5.12 -16.97
N LEU A 419 -6.25 4.06 -16.62
CA LEU A 419 -6.92 3.19 -17.59
C LEU A 419 -7.98 3.96 -18.39
N CYS A 420 -8.80 4.78 -17.71
CA CYS A 420 -9.79 5.62 -18.37
C CYS A 420 -9.13 6.62 -19.34
N ALA A 421 -8.02 7.24 -18.94
CA ALA A 421 -7.26 8.18 -19.77
C ALA A 421 -6.57 7.50 -20.97
N SER A 422 -6.16 6.25 -20.80
CA SER A 422 -5.47 5.47 -21.83
C SER A 422 -6.39 4.88 -22.88
N HIS A 423 -7.69 4.84 -22.62
CA HIS A 423 -8.70 4.29 -23.52
C HIS A 423 -8.69 4.98 -24.90
N ARG A 424 -9.02 4.21 -25.95
CA ARG A 424 -9.06 4.64 -27.35
C ARG A 424 -10.38 4.25 -28.02
N PRO A 425 -10.86 5.02 -29.04
CA PRO A 425 -10.21 6.19 -29.66
C PRO A 425 -10.23 7.45 -28.78
N HIS A 426 -11.11 7.50 -27.79
CA HIS A 426 -11.25 8.64 -26.87
C HIS A 426 -11.10 8.19 -25.42
N PRO A 427 -10.51 9.03 -24.55
CA PRO A 427 -10.49 8.82 -23.11
C PRO A 427 -11.91 8.68 -22.54
N LEU A 428 -12.04 7.89 -21.48
CA LEU A 428 -13.28 7.77 -20.70
C LEU A 428 -13.28 8.77 -19.54
N ASP A 429 -14.47 9.23 -19.15
CA ASP A 429 -14.64 9.96 -17.90
C ASP A 429 -14.57 8.98 -16.72
N PRO A 430 -13.59 9.12 -15.79
CA PRO A 430 -13.40 8.16 -14.71
C PRO A 430 -14.60 8.04 -13.77
N VAL A 431 -15.27 9.16 -13.46
CA VAL A 431 -16.43 9.16 -12.53
C VAL A 431 -17.60 8.42 -13.16
N ALA A 432 -17.93 8.73 -14.41
CA ALA A 432 -19.00 8.07 -15.15
C ALA A 432 -18.73 6.58 -15.33
N GLN A 433 -17.48 6.22 -15.66
CA GLN A 433 -17.08 4.81 -15.81
C GLN A 433 -17.19 4.07 -14.48
N PHE A 434 -16.64 4.61 -13.39
CA PHE A 434 -16.74 4.02 -12.05
C PHE A 434 -18.20 3.76 -11.67
N ARG A 435 -19.07 4.76 -11.85
CA ARG A 435 -20.50 4.62 -11.56
C ARG A 435 -21.18 3.58 -12.45
N ALA A 436 -20.72 3.38 -13.68
CA ALA A 436 -21.21 2.31 -14.56
C ALA A 436 -20.78 0.92 -14.03
N GLU A 437 -19.50 0.75 -13.68
CA GLU A 437 -18.95 -0.49 -13.12
C GLU A 437 -19.66 -0.88 -11.82
N VAL A 438 -19.83 0.07 -10.90
CA VAL A 438 -20.55 -0.17 -9.63
C VAL A 438 -22.00 -0.56 -9.88
N ARG A 439 -22.70 0.10 -10.81
CA ARG A 439 -24.07 -0.27 -11.16
C ARG A 439 -24.17 -1.69 -11.73
N ALA A 440 -23.18 -2.12 -12.50
CA ALA A 440 -23.18 -3.43 -13.14
C ALA A 440 -22.77 -4.55 -12.17
N HIS A 441 -21.80 -4.30 -11.29
CA HIS A 441 -21.09 -5.37 -10.57
C HIS A 441 -21.19 -5.30 -9.04
N PHE A 442 -21.71 -4.21 -8.46
CA PHE A 442 -21.97 -4.15 -7.02
C PHE A 442 -23.41 -4.56 -6.69
N PHE A 443 -23.63 -5.18 -5.53
CA PHE A 443 -24.97 -5.51 -5.04
C PHE A 443 -25.41 -4.55 -3.93
N GLY A 444 -26.51 -3.83 -4.17
CA GLY A 444 -27.11 -2.94 -3.19
C GLY A 444 -26.55 -1.52 -3.20
N ALA A 445 -27.04 -0.69 -2.28
CA ALA A 445 -26.63 0.71 -2.19
C ALA A 445 -25.29 0.87 -1.47
N LEU A 446 -24.45 1.81 -1.93
CA LEU A 446 -23.33 2.28 -1.14
C LEU A 446 -23.91 3.10 0.02
N ARG A 447 -23.77 2.60 1.24
CA ARG A 447 -24.38 3.22 2.43
C ARG A 447 -23.34 4.01 3.21
N GLY A 448 -23.62 5.28 3.41
CA GLY A 448 -22.90 6.11 4.37
C GLY A 448 -23.13 5.71 5.85
N PRO A 449 -22.63 6.51 6.80
CA PRO A 449 -21.92 7.78 6.56
C PRO A 449 -20.59 7.56 5.83
N PHE A 450 -20.27 8.47 4.90
CA PHE A 450 -19.00 8.46 4.18
C PHE A 450 -18.00 9.35 4.89
N ASN A 451 -16.74 8.93 4.96
CA ASN A 451 -15.66 9.79 5.40
C ASN A 451 -15.19 10.64 4.23
N GLU A 452 -15.92 11.74 3.98
CA GLU A 452 -15.68 12.63 2.83
C GLU A 452 -14.24 13.13 2.78
N GLY A 453 -13.67 13.54 3.93
CA GLY A 453 -12.31 14.05 4.00
C GLY A 453 -11.26 13.01 3.56
N ASP A 454 -11.34 11.79 4.09
CA ASP A 454 -10.34 10.76 3.79
C ASP A 454 -10.53 10.18 2.38
N ARG A 455 -11.78 10.00 1.94
CA ARG A 455 -12.09 9.63 0.54
C ARG A 455 -11.57 10.71 -0.42
N GLN A 456 -11.72 11.99 -0.08
CA GLN A 456 -11.21 13.10 -0.87
C GLN A 456 -9.68 13.10 -0.93
N ARG A 457 -8.96 12.82 0.17
CA ARG A 457 -7.50 12.61 0.18
C ARG A 457 -7.09 11.46 -0.74
N ALA A 458 -7.85 10.37 -0.74
CA ALA A 458 -7.64 9.25 -1.65
C ALA A 458 -8.08 9.53 -3.11
N GLY A 459 -8.71 10.67 -3.37
CA GLY A 459 -9.12 11.10 -4.71
C GLY A 459 -10.56 10.94 -5.09
N MET A 460 -11.36 10.36 -4.20
CA MET A 460 -12.76 10.12 -4.42
C MET A 460 -13.56 11.30 -3.86
N GLY A 461 -13.84 12.27 -4.71
CA GLY A 461 -14.84 13.30 -4.44
C GLY A 461 -16.25 12.70 -4.30
N SER A 462 -17.19 13.51 -3.81
CA SER A 462 -18.57 13.04 -3.57
C SER A 462 -19.28 12.56 -4.84
N GLU A 463 -18.91 13.10 -6.00
CA GLU A 463 -19.42 12.71 -7.32
C GLU A 463 -19.23 11.22 -7.64
N TRP A 464 -18.23 10.58 -7.03
CA TRP A 464 -17.96 9.16 -7.21
C TRP A 464 -19.06 8.31 -6.60
N TYR A 465 -19.43 8.54 -5.34
CA TYR A 465 -20.22 7.60 -4.53
C TYR A 465 -21.60 8.11 -4.09
N GLU A 466 -21.86 9.42 -4.14
CA GLU A 466 -23.17 9.94 -3.73
C GLU A 466 -24.30 9.42 -4.63
N GLY A 467 -25.40 9.03 -3.98
CA GLY A 467 -26.57 8.45 -4.64
C GLY A 467 -26.29 7.18 -5.43
N LEU A 468 -25.16 6.50 -5.19
CA LEU A 468 -24.75 5.34 -5.97
C LEU A 468 -25.27 4.04 -5.36
N GLY A 469 -25.86 3.21 -6.21
CA GLY A 469 -26.25 1.85 -5.87
C GLY A 469 -26.01 0.91 -7.03
N GLY A 470 -25.56 -0.29 -6.68
CA GLY A 470 -25.36 -1.41 -7.56
C GLY A 470 -26.65 -2.15 -7.89
N ARG A 471 -26.74 -2.67 -9.12
CA ARG A 471 -27.81 -3.56 -9.62
C ARG A 471 -27.29 -4.97 -9.92
N GLY A 472 -26.10 -5.32 -9.44
CA GLY A 472 -25.46 -6.61 -9.68
C GLY A 472 -26.34 -7.77 -9.20
N VAL A 473 -26.15 -8.95 -9.80
CA VAL A 473 -26.91 -10.16 -9.44
C VAL A 473 -26.11 -10.93 -8.40
N LYS A 474 -26.74 -11.28 -7.27
CA LYS A 474 -26.14 -12.21 -6.31
C LYS A 474 -26.03 -13.57 -7.00
N LEU A 475 -24.83 -14.11 -7.13
CA LEU A 475 -24.64 -15.50 -7.60
C LEU A 475 -25.48 -16.39 -6.68
N GLN A 476 -26.55 -17.00 -7.21
CA GLN A 476 -27.29 -18.03 -6.48
C GLN A 476 -26.41 -19.27 -6.44
N GLU A 477 -26.27 -19.87 -5.26
CA GLU A 477 -25.65 -21.20 -5.10
C GLU A 477 -26.39 -22.18 -6.02
N GLY A 478 -25.71 -22.58 -7.10
CA GLY A 478 -26.23 -23.52 -8.07
C GLY A 478 -26.36 -24.90 -7.44
N ALA A 479 -27.61 -25.36 -7.42
CA ALA A 479 -28.10 -26.72 -7.33
C ALA A 479 -27.03 -27.83 -7.42
N ALA A 480 -27.11 -28.74 -6.45
CA ALA A 480 -26.54 -30.08 -6.53
C ALA A 480 -26.67 -30.64 -7.95
N ALA A 481 -25.55 -31.13 -8.47
CA ALA A 481 -25.51 -31.97 -9.65
C ALA A 481 -26.41 -33.20 -9.42
N GLY A 482 -27.64 -33.13 -9.91
CA GLY A 482 -28.55 -34.25 -10.06
C GLY A 482 -28.41 -34.81 -11.47
N GLU A 483 -27.99 -36.07 -11.53
CA GLU A 483 -28.32 -37.09 -12.54
C GLU A 483 -28.19 -36.74 -14.03
N ALA A 484 -27.14 -37.28 -14.66
CA ALA A 484 -27.23 -38.22 -15.79
C ALA A 484 -25.89 -38.95 -15.97
#